data_AF-A0AAU5BWC6-F1
#
_entry.id   AF-A0AAU5BWC6-F1
#
_cell.length_a   1.000
_cell.length_b   1.000
_cell.length_c   1.000
_cell.angle_alpha   90.00
_cell.angle_beta   90.00
_cell.angle_gamma   90.00
#
_symmetry.space_group_name_H-M   'P 1'
#
loop_
_entity.id
_entity.type
_entity.pdbx_description
1 polymer ?
#
loop_
_entity_poly.entity_id
_entity_poly.type
_entity_poly.pdbx_seq_one_letter_code
_entity_poly.pdbx_strand_id
1 'polypeptide(L)'
;MTTAPPPTAPRAGLALAGAALSVLAALLIGFAANLTVVGHLQHAREQSTAYDELREQLALGTAPVGQLTYDGKPLEPGAPVALLRIPALGLREVVAEGTTSEVLMSGPGHRRDTALPGQAGASVIMGRKWGYGSPFNDVHRLPNGARVEVATGQGEAVYEVTGVRHPGDPNPAALASGEGRLTLMTASGGAYTPEDIVRIDARLLGAARPSPPRPLRPGWITAAEKPLAGDPDAWPGIFLGAQALLLAALLTVLARRRWGNRQTWVTAVPVLLALGVLVSGELTRLLPNLL
;
A
#
# COMPACT_ATOMS: atom_id res chain seq x y z
N MET A 1 -13.85 -12.13 -69.09
CA MET A 1 -12.74 -11.64 -68.23
C MET A 1 -13.30 -10.62 -67.27
N THR A 2 -13.68 -11.04 -66.06
CA THR A 2 -14.14 -10.16 -64.98
C THR A 2 -12.91 -9.70 -64.20
N THR A 3 -12.53 -8.44 -64.35
CA THR A 3 -11.44 -7.82 -63.59
C THR A 3 -11.90 -7.58 -62.16
N ALA A 4 -11.23 -8.23 -61.19
CA ALA A 4 -11.47 -8.00 -59.78
C ALA A 4 -11.21 -6.52 -59.41
N PRO A 5 -12.03 -5.91 -58.54
CA PRO A 5 -11.80 -4.54 -58.10
C PRO A 5 -10.48 -4.41 -57.34
N PRO A 6 -9.76 -3.28 -57.45
CA PRO A 6 -8.50 -3.07 -56.75
C PRO A 6 -8.73 -3.12 -55.23
N PRO A 7 -7.79 -3.72 -54.46
CA PRO A 7 -7.92 -3.78 -53.00
C PRO A 7 -7.95 -2.35 -52.44
N THR A 8 -9.00 -2.03 -51.70
CA THR A 8 -9.14 -0.74 -51.02
C THR A 8 -8.01 -0.57 -50.03
N ALA A 9 -7.13 0.42 -50.27
CA ALA A 9 -6.06 0.74 -49.34
C ALA A 9 -6.66 1.07 -47.96
N PRO A 10 -6.16 0.48 -46.86
CA PRO A 10 -6.68 0.78 -45.53
C PRO A 10 -6.52 2.27 -45.25
N ARG A 11 -7.62 2.92 -44.83
CA ARG A 11 -7.60 4.34 -44.46
C ARG A 11 -6.65 4.51 -43.27
N ALA A 12 -5.51 5.17 -43.50
CA ALA A 12 -4.44 5.33 -42.50
C ALA A 12 -4.94 5.85 -41.14
N GLY A 13 -6.01 6.65 -41.10
CA GLY A 13 -6.62 7.13 -39.87
C GLY A 13 -7.28 6.04 -39.00
N LEU A 14 -7.91 5.03 -39.61
CA LEU A 14 -8.51 3.91 -38.86
C LEU A 14 -7.44 2.99 -38.24
N ALA A 15 -6.31 2.82 -38.94
CA ALA A 15 -5.19 2.03 -38.44
C ALA A 15 -4.50 2.69 -37.23
N LEU A 16 -4.36 4.03 -37.25
CA LEU A 16 -3.80 4.78 -36.12
C LEU A 16 -4.70 4.71 -34.88
N ALA A 17 -6.01 4.89 -35.07
CA ALA A 17 -6.99 4.79 -33.98
C ALA A 17 -7.00 3.38 -33.36
N GLY A 18 -6.98 2.33 -34.18
CA GLY A 18 -6.90 0.95 -33.70
C GLY A 18 -5.62 0.65 -32.92
N ALA A 19 -4.48 1.17 -33.37
CA ALA A 19 -3.21 1.04 -32.65
C ALA A 19 -3.24 1.76 -31.29
N ALA A 20 -3.75 2.99 -31.25
CA ALA A 20 -3.87 3.76 -30.02
C ALA A 20 -4.78 3.06 -28.99
N LEU A 21 -5.93 2.53 -29.43
CA LEU A 21 -6.83 1.75 -28.58
C LEU A 21 -6.18 0.46 -28.07
N SER A 22 -5.39 -0.22 -28.90
CA SER A 22 -4.69 -1.44 -28.49
C SER A 22 -3.62 -1.16 -27.43
N VAL A 23 -2.89 -0.05 -27.56
CA VAL A 23 -1.91 0.39 -26.56
C VAL A 23 -2.62 0.75 -25.25
N LEU A 24 -3.71 1.53 -25.32
CA LEU A 24 -4.50 1.87 -24.13
C LEU A 24 -5.03 0.62 -23.44
N ALA A 25 -5.59 -0.33 -24.18
CA ALA A 25 -6.06 -1.60 -23.64
C ALA A 25 -4.93 -2.38 -22.95
N ALA A 26 -3.74 -2.46 -23.56
CA ALA A 26 -2.58 -3.13 -22.96
C ALA A 26 -2.12 -2.45 -21.67
N LEU A 27 -2.12 -1.12 -21.62
CA LEU A 27 -1.79 -0.35 -20.41
C LEU A 27 -2.81 -0.60 -19.29
N LEU A 28 -4.10 -0.60 -19.60
CA LEU A 28 -5.16 -0.86 -18.61
C LEU A 28 -5.10 -2.30 -18.08
N ILE A 29 -4.85 -3.27 -18.97
CA ILE A 29 -4.66 -4.68 -18.57
C ILE A 29 -3.41 -4.82 -17.69
N GLY A 30 -2.30 -4.18 -18.08
CA GLY A 30 -1.07 -4.17 -17.29
C GLY A 30 -1.28 -3.56 -15.91
N PHE A 31 -2.01 -2.45 -15.83
CA PHE A 31 -2.37 -1.80 -14.57
C PHE A 31 -3.23 -2.70 -13.67
N ALA A 32 -4.27 -3.33 -14.24
CA ALA A 32 -5.12 -4.26 -13.49
C ALA A 32 -4.33 -5.50 -13.02
N ALA A 33 -3.45 -6.04 -13.86
CA ALA A 33 -2.55 -7.14 -13.51
C ALA A 33 -1.56 -6.75 -12.41
N ASN A 34 -1.11 -5.49 -12.40
CA ASN A 34 -0.26 -4.98 -11.34
C ASN A 34 -1.00 -4.86 -10.01
N LEU A 35 -2.19 -4.27 -10.02
CA LEU A 35 -3.00 -4.08 -8.81
C LEU A 35 -3.39 -5.42 -8.15
N THR A 36 -3.55 -6.46 -8.95
CA THR A 36 -3.95 -7.80 -8.52
C THR A 36 -2.73 -8.70 -8.38
N VAL A 37 -2.20 -9.26 -9.47
CA VAL A 37 -1.20 -10.33 -9.42
C VAL A 37 0.19 -9.83 -8.97
N VAL A 38 0.73 -8.80 -9.62
CA VAL A 38 2.11 -8.34 -9.35
C VAL A 38 2.20 -7.70 -7.95
N GLY A 39 1.18 -6.93 -7.56
CA GLY A 39 1.11 -6.26 -6.27
C GLY A 39 1.07 -7.25 -5.10
N HIS A 40 0.38 -8.39 -5.24
CA HIS A 40 0.45 -9.45 -4.22
C HIS A 40 1.86 -10.03 -4.07
N LEU A 41 2.62 -10.16 -5.16
CA LEU A 41 4.01 -10.63 -5.11
C LEU A 41 4.95 -9.57 -4.52
N GLN A 42 4.76 -8.30 -4.87
CA GLN A 42 5.51 -7.17 -4.30
C GLN A 42 5.29 -7.09 -2.78
N HIS A 43 4.03 -7.08 -2.34
CA HIS A 43 3.65 -7.14 -0.92
C HIS A 43 4.33 -8.30 -0.19
N ALA A 44 4.26 -9.52 -0.73
CA ALA A 44 4.85 -10.69 -0.08
C ALA A 44 6.38 -10.57 0.07
N ARG A 45 7.07 -10.02 -0.94
CA ARG A 45 8.52 -9.76 -0.88
C ARG A 45 8.84 -8.69 0.16
N GLU A 46 8.09 -7.60 0.16
CA GLU A 46 8.29 -6.47 1.07
C GLU A 46 8.03 -6.89 2.52
N GLN A 47 6.99 -7.66 2.79
CA GLN A 47 6.72 -8.25 4.10
C GLN A 47 7.83 -9.21 4.57
N SER A 48 8.40 -10.02 3.68
CA SER A 48 9.54 -10.86 4.05
C SER A 48 10.75 -10.01 4.47
N THR A 49 11.05 -8.97 3.69
CA THR A 49 12.19 -8.07 3.97
C THR A 49 11.98 -7.30 5.27
N ALA A 50 10.78 -6.73 5.46
CA ALA A 50 10.41 -6.00 6.67
C ALA A 50 10.39 -6.90 7.91
N TYR A 51 10.02 -8.16 7.78
CA TYR A 51 10.05 -9.13 8.89
C TYR A 51 11.47 -9.46 9.32
N ASP A 52 12.37 -9.68 8.36
CA ASP A 52 13.78 -9.93 8.65
C ASP A 52 14.44 -8.72 9.32
N GLU A 53 14.18 -7.51 8.81
CA GLU A 53 14.67 -6.25 9.40
C GLU A 53 14.12 -6.05 10.82
N LEU A 54 12.80 -6.18 11.03
CA LEU A 54 12.20 -6.03 12.35
C LEU A 54 12.74 -7.06 13.34
N ARG A 55 12.90 -8.31 12.90
CA ARG A 55 13.44 -9.40 13.72
C ARG A 55 14.87 -9.08 14.17
N GLU A 56 15.71 -8.58 13.27
CA GLU A 56 17.07 -8.15 13.59
C GLU A 56 17.06 -7.00 14.60
N GLN A 57 16.28 -5.96 14.35
CA GLN A 57 16.17 -4.81 15.26
C GLN A 57 15.68 -5.20 16.66
N LEU A 58 14.72 -6.14 16.76
CA LEU A 58 14.25 -6.69 18.02
C LEU A 58 15.35 -7.48 18.74
N ALA A 59 16.14 -8.28 18.01
CA ALA A 59 17.24 -9.05 18.58
C ALA A 59 18.38 -8.16 19.09
N LEU A 60 18.65 -7.05 18.40
CA LEU A 60 19.67 -6.06 18.77
C LEU A 60 19.19 -5.05 19.82
N GLY A 61 17.88 -5.00 20.12
CA GLY A 61 17.30 -3.99 21.01
C GLY A 61 17.28 -2.58 20.43
N THR A 62 17.34 -2.45 19.09
CA THR A 62 17.35 -1.19 18.35
C THR A 62 16.02 -0.88 17.67
N ALA A 63 15.02 -1.76 17.81
CA ALA A 63 13.68 -1.56 17.28
C ALA A 63 13.06 -0.26 17.82
N PRO A 64 12.37 0.52 16.98
CA PRO A 64 11.81 1.80 17.39
C PRO A 64 10.77 1.66 18.49
N VAL A 65 10.83 2.58 19.44
CA VAL A 65 9.88 2.69 20.57
C VAL A 65 9.15 4.03 20.59
N GLY A 66 9.29 4.83 19.55
CA GLY A 66 8.62 6.13 19.39
C GLY A 66 8.79 6.64 17.96
N GLN A 67 8.78 7.95 17.77
CA GLN A 67 8.93 8.59 16.45
C GLN A 67 10.39 8.73 15.98
N LEU A 68 11.34 8.29 16.81
CA LEU A 68 12.77 8.36 16.53
C LEU A 68 13.34 6.94 16.48
N THR A 69 14.32 6.78 15.61
CA THR A 69 15.24 5.64 15.57
C THR A 69 16.10 5.60 16.83
N TYR A 70 16.81 4.49 17.04
CA TYR A 70 17.77 4.33 18.13
C TYR A 70 18.85 5.44 18.14
N ASP A 71 19.26 5.93 16.97
CA ASP A 71 20.24 7.01 16.83
C ASP A 71 19.65 8.43 16.97
N GLY A 72 18.36 8.55 17.36
CA GLY A 72 17.69 9.83 17.55
C GLY A 72 17.27 10.55 16.25
N LYS A 73 17.39 9.89 15.09
CA LYS A 73 16.86 10.41 13.81
C LYS A 73 15.36 10.13 13.70
N PRO A 74 14.56 10.98 13.03
CA PRO A 74 13.17 10.66 12.71
C PRO A 74 13.03 9.31 12.00
N LEU A 75 11.96 8.59 12.30
CA LEU A 75 11.60 7.39 11.53
C LEU A 75 11.13 7.78 10.13
N GLU A 76 11.76 7.16 9.15
CA GLU A 76 11.35 7.29 7.75
C GLU A 76 10.05 6.49 7.50
N PRO A 77 9.15 6.99 6.65
CA PRO A 77 8.04 6.19 6.15
C PRO A 77 8.52 4.85 5.59
N GLY A 78 7.83 3.76 5.91
CA GLY A 78 8.19 2.40 5.50
C GLY A 78 9.03 1.63 6.51
N ALA A 79 9.65 2.30 7.50
CA ALA A 79 10.43 1.63 8.53
C ALA A 79 9.55 0.67 9.37
N PRO A 80 9.97 -0.58 9.65
CA PRO A 80 9.15 -1.50 10.42
C PRO A 80 9.07 -1.09 11.89
N VAL A 81 7.86 -1.04 12.45
CA VAL A 81 7.62 -0.62 13.85
C VAL A 81 6.96 -1.69 14.71
N ALA A 82 6.23 -2.62 14.10
CA ALA A 82 5.53 -3.67 14.84
C ALA A 82 5.27 -4.92 14.01
N LEU A 83 5.08 -6.06 14.68
CA LEU A 83 4.48 -7.25 14.09
C LEU A 83 3.03 -7.37 14.57
N LEU A 84 2.07 -7.26 13.66
CA LEU A 84 0.64 -7.42 13.91
C LEU A 84 0.22 -8.86 13.64
N ARG A 85 -0.52 -9.46 14.58
CA ARG A 85 -1.13 -10.78 14.43
C ARG A 85 -2.59 -10.73 14.86
N ILE A 86 -3.47 -11.27 14.02
CA ILE A 86 -4.90 -11.40 14.32
C ILE A 86 -5.29 -12.86 14.10
N PRO A 87 -5.22 -13.72 15.15
CA PRO A 87 -5.41 -15.16 15.00
C PRO A 87 -6.73 -15.55 14.36
N ALA A 88 -7.82 -14.83 14.68
CA ALA A 88 -9.15 -15.08 14.13
C ALA A 88 -9.24 -14.94 12.61
N LEU A 89 -8.28 -14.22 11.98
CA LEU A 89 -8.21 -14.02 10.53
C LEU A 89 -7.00 -14.72 9.91
N GLY A 90 -6.17 -15.40 10.70
CA GLY A 90 -4.87 -15.92 10.23
C GLY A 90 -3.90 -14.81 9.76
N LEU A 91 -4.15 -13.55 10.12
CA LEU A 91 -3.35 -12.42 9.70
C LEU A 91 -2.05 -12.34 10.48
N ARG A 92 -0.95 -12.13 9.77
CA ARG A 92 0.38 -11.88 10.33
C ARG A 92 1.14 -10.97 9.38
N GLU A 93 1.31 -9.71 9.78
CA GLU A 93 1.86 -8.66 8.92
C GLU A 93 2.78 -7.75 9.74
N VAL A 94 3.86 -7.28 9.13
CA VAL A 94 4.71 -6.22 9.67
C VAL A 94 4.03 -4.89 9.40
N VAL A 95 3.93 -4.08 10.45
CA VAL A 95 3.42 -2.72 10.41
C VAL A 95 4.59 -1.78 10.19
N ALA A 96 4.52 -0.99 9.14
CA ALA A 96 5.49 0.05 8.83
C ALA A 96 5.09 1.40 9.43
N GLU A 97 6.02 2.32 9.64
CA GLU A 97 5.72 3.70 10.00
C GLU A 97 5.18 4.46 8.77
N GLY A 98 4.10 5.22 8.92
CA GLY A 98 3.50 6.00 7.83
C GLY A 98 2.25 5.34 7.24
N THR A 99 1.44 6.16 6.58
CA THR A 99 0.13 5.73 6.04
C THR A 99 -0.14 6.28 4.64
N THR A 100 0.93 6.63 3.89
CA THR A 100 0.81 6.98 2.47
C THR A 100 0.43 5.75 1.64
N SER A 101 -0.10 5.97 0.44
CA SER A 101 -0.45 4.86 -0.46
C SER A 101 0.76 3.97 -0.78
N GLU A 102 1.95 4.58 -0.91
CA GLU A 102 3.22 3.86 -1.09
C GLU A 102 3.54 2.92 0.08
N VAL A 103 3.48 3.40 1.33
CA VAL A 103 3.72 2.55 2.51
C VAL A 103 2.68 1.44 2.60
N LEU A 104 1.41 1.75 2.33
CA LEU A 104 0.33 0.78 2.43
C LEU A 104 0.30 -0.27 1.31
N MET A 105 1.05 -0.06 0.22
CA MET A 105 1.31 -1.09 -0.79
C MET A 105 2.24 -2.20 -0.28
N SER A 106 3.03 -1.92 0.75
CA SER A 106 3.94 -2.90 1.38
C SER A 106 3.32 -3.64 2.55
N GLY A 107 2.16 -3.19 3.06
CA GLY A 107 1.43 -3.80 4.17
C GLY A 107 0.76 -2.77 5.08
N PRO A 108 0.34 -3.16 6.30
CA PRO A 108 -0.26 -2.22 7.24
C PRO A 108 0.71 -1.12 7.67
N GLY A 109 0.19 0.07 7.90
CA GLY A 109 0.96 1.26 8.29
C GLY A 109 0.46 1.88 9.59
N HIS A 110 1.38 2.28 10.46
CA HIS A 110 1.11 3.01 11.68
C HIS A 110 1.02 4.52 11.40
N ARG A 111 -0.02 5.14 11.95
CA ARG A 111 -0.23 6.57 11.82
C ARG A 111 0.74 7.34 12.73
N ARG A 112 1.69 8.04 12.13
CA ARG A 112 2.89 8.61 12.78
C ARG A 112 2.64 9.62 13.90
N ASP A 113 1.47 10.25 13.90
CA ASP A 113 1.04 11.21 14.93
C ASP A 113 0.32 10.54 16.13
N THR A 114 0.22 9.20 16.13
CA THR A 114 -0.40 8.38 17.19
C THR A 114 0.64 7.65 18.04
N ALA A 115 0.22 7.07 19.16
CA ALA A 115 1.14 6.30 20.02
C ALA A 115 1.42 4.94 19.38
N LEU A 116 2.61 4.37 19.59
CA LEU A 116 2.88 3.02 19.09
C LEU A 116 1.98 1.99 19.81
N PRO A 117 1.66 0.86 19.16
CA PRO A 117 0.92 -0.21 19.81
C PRO A 117 1.61 -0.68 21.10
N GLY A 118 0.81 -0.87 22.15
CA GLY A 118 1.23 -1.20 23.52
C GLY A 118 1.47 0.01 24.42
N GLN A 119 1.55 1.22 23.88
CA GLN A 119 1.78 2.44 24.67
C GLN A 119 0.49 3.06 25.20
N ALA A 120 0.63 3.88 26.24
CA ALA A 120 -0.45 4.72 26.74
C ALA A 120 -0.88 5.72 25.64
N GLY A 121 -2.19 5.77 25.37
CA GLY A 121 -2.78 6.58 24.31
C GLY A 121 -3.45 5.75 23.21
N ALA A 122 -3.92 6.46 22.18
CA ALA A 122 -4.51 5.84 21.00
C ALA A 122 -3.42 5.53 19.97
N SER A 123 -3.44 4.32 19.42
CA SER A 123 -2.64 3.88 18.29
C SER A 123 -3.56 3.61 17.10
N VAL A 124 -3.17 4.04 15.91
CA VAL A 124 -3.94 3.79 14.69
C VAL A 124 -3.08 3.04 13.69
N ILE A 125 -3.58 1.90 13.22
CA ILE A 125 -2.99 1.14 12.13
C ILE A 125 -3.96 1.17 10.95
N MET A 126 -3.46 1.53 9.79
CA MET A 126 -4.18 1.59 8.53
C MET A 126 -3.76 0.43 7.64
N GLY A 127 -4.68 -0.08 6.81
CA GLY A 127 -4.35 -1.13 5.86
C GLY A 127 -5.33 -1.17 4.70
N ARG A 128 -4.83 -1.58 3.53
CA ARG A 128 -5.61 -1.74 2.30
C ARG A 128 -6.66 -2.83 2.46
N LYS A 129 -7.86 -2.56 1.94
CA LYS A 129 -8.91 -3.57 1.78
C LYS A 129 -8.68 -4.40 0.52
N TRP A 130 -8.18 -3.80 -0.56
CA TRP A 130 -7.98 -4.41 -1.87
C TRP A 130 -6.64 -4.06 -2.53
N GLY A 131 -6.13 -5.02 -3.32
CA GLY A 131 -4.82 -4.98 -3.95
C GLY A 131 -3.68 -5.18 -2.93
N TYR A 132 -2.46 -5.40 -3.43
CA TYR A 132 -1.23 -5.43 -2.63
C TYR A 132 -1.35 -6.20 -1.30
N GLY A 133 -1.56 -7.52 -1.40
CA GLY A 133 -1.77 -8.38 -0.22
C GLY A 133 -3.20 -8.31 0.36
N SER A 134 -3.83 -7.13 0.32
CA SER A 134 -5.15 -6.86 0.88
C SER A 134 -5.26 -7.22 2.37
N PRO A 135 -4.29 -6.78 3.22
CA PRO A 135 -4.18 -7.27 4.58
C PRO A 135 -5.44 -7.01 5.40
N PHE A 136 -6.16 -5.92 5.16
CA PHE A 136 -7.35 -5.53 5.94
C PHE A 136 -8.68 -5.83 5.21
N ASN A 137 -8.70 -6.76 4.27
CA ASN A 137 -9.95 -7.13 3.59
C ASN A 137 -11.03 -7.61 4.58
N ASP A 138 -10.63 -8.40 5.57
CA ASP A 138 -11.55 -9.09 6.49
C ASP A 138 -11.62 -8.51 7.91
N VAL A 139 -10.90 -7.42 8.23
CA VAL A 139 -10.87 -6.89 9.61
C VAL A 139 -12.25 -6.44 10.12
N HIS A 140 -13.14 -6.03 9.22
CA HIS A 140 -14.52 -5.67 9.53
C HIS A 140 -15.37 -6.86 10.02
N ARG A 141 -14.89 -8.11 9.82
CA ARG A 141 -15.56 -9.34 10.26
C ARG A 141 -15.14 -9.78 11.67
N LEU A 142 -14.24 -9.04 12.31
CA LEU A 142 -13.78 -9.40 13.65
C LEU A 142 -14.93 -9.34 14.66
N PRO A 143 -15.20 -10.43 15.38
CA PRO A 143 -16.20 -10.38 16.45
C PRO A 143 -15.68 -9.58 17.63
N ASN A 144 -16.60 -9.01 18.41
CA ASN A 144 -16.28 -8.45 19.71
C ASN A 144 -15.62 -9.53 20.59
N GLY A 145 -14.58 -9.16 21.34
CA GLY A 145 -13.77 -10.09 22.12
C GLY A 145 -12.61 -10.73 21.34
N ALA A 146 -12.52 -10.54 20.02
CA ALA A 146 -11.39 -11.07 19.24
C ALA A 146 -10.07 -10.45 19.69
N ARG A 147 -9.00 -11.25 19.67
CA ARG A 147 -7.66 -10.82 20.05
C ARG A 147 -6.91 -10.22 18.87
N VAL A 148 -6.25 -9.10 19.11
CA VAL A 148 -5.27 -8.48 18.22
C VAL A 148 -3.96 -8.39 18.98
N GLU A 149 -2.95 -9.10 18.52
CA GLU A 149 -1.65 -9.20 19.17
C GLU A 149 -0.65 -8.34 18.39
N VAL A 150 0.09 -7.49 19.10
CA VAL A 150 1.08 -6.61 18.49
C VAL A 150 2.40 -6.72 19.25
N ALA A 151 3.48 -7.03 18.55
CA ALA A 151 4.83 -7.04 19.12
C ALA A 151 5.60 -5.83 18.61
N THR A 152 6.12 -5.01 19.52
CA THR A 152 6.95 -3.82 19.21
C THR A 152 8.31 -3.93 19.87
N GLY A 153 9.18 -2.93 19.66
CA GLY A 153 10.46 -2.82 20.38
C GLY A 153 10.33 -2.77 21.91
N GLN A 154 9.16 -2.44 22.43
CA GLN A 154 8.93 -2.49 23.87
C GLN A 154 8.48 -3.89 24.33
N GLY A 155 7.92 -4.72 23.45
CA GLY A 155 7.49 -6.09 23.69
C GLY A 155 6.06 -6.34 23.21
N GLU A 156 5.47 -7.45 23.64
CA GLU A 156 4.13 -7.85 23.22
C GLU A 156 3.04 -7.04 23.95
N ALA A 157 1.96 -6.75 23.23
CA ALA A 157 0.73 -6.14 23.68
C ALA A 157 -0.47 -6.87 23.07
N VAL A 158 -1.45 -7.23 23.89
CA VAL A 158 -2.66 -7.91 23.43
C VAL A 158 -3.83 -6.96 23.57
N TYR A 159 -4.62 -6.83 22.52
CA TYR A 159 -5.83 -6.03 22.47
C TYR A 159 -7.05 -6.93 22.32
N GLU A 160 -8.19 -6.47 22.84
CA GLU A 160 -9.49 -7.10 22.67
C GLU A 160 -10.43 -6.18 21.89
N VAL A 161 -10.97 -6.67 20.77
CA VAL A 161 -11.89 -5.92 19.91
C VAL A 161 -13.15 -5.57 20.70
N THR A 162 -13.46 -4.27 20.75
CA THR A 162 -14.64 -3.74 21.43
C THR A 162 -15.80 -3.46 20.47
N GLY A 163 -15.52 -3.25 19.19
CA GLY A 163 -16.54 -2.98 18.19
C GLY A 163 -16.01 -2.49 16.86
N VAL A 164 -16.89 -2.53 15.86
CA VAL A 164 -16.68 -1.97 14.53
C VAL A 164 -17.51 -0.69 14.41
N ARG A 165 -16.87 0.40 14.02
CA ARG A 165 -17.49 1.71 13.78
C ARG A 165 -17.49 2.07 12.30
N HIS A 166 -18.63 2.57 11.88
CA HIS A 166 -18.92 3.06 10.55
C HIS A 166 -18.89 4.60 10.52
N PRO A 167 -18.90 5.22 9.33
CA PRO A 167 -19.07 6.67 9.20
C PRO A 167 -20.33 7.15 9.92
N GLY A 168 -20.22 8.22 10.68
CA GLY A 168 -21.32 8.79 11.47
C GLY A 168 -21.47 8.22 12.88
N ASP A 169 -20.84 7.10 13.19
CA ASP A 169 -20.84 6.55 14.56
C ASP A 169 -20.11 7.49 15.54
N PRO A 170 -20.54 7.55 16.81
CA PRO A 170 -19.90 8.38 17.80
C PRO A 170 -18.43 7.99 17.99
N ASN A 171 -17.61 9.00 18.32
CA ASN A 171 -16.24 8.73 18.72
C ASN A 171 -16.23 7.95 20.05
N PRO A 172 -15.29 7.01 20.21
CA PRO A 172 -15.15 6.29 21.47
C PRO A 172 -14.78 7.26 22.59
N ALA A 173 -15.07 6.86 23.83
CA ALA A 173 -14.75 7.65 25.01
C ALA A 173 -13.27 8.07 25.04
N ALA A 174 -13.01 9.21 25.69
CA ALA A 174 -11.65 9.66 25.95
C ALA A 174 -10.92 8.61 26.80
N LEU A 175 -9.65 8.37 26.49
CA LEU A 175 -8.82 7.42 27.24
C LEU A 175 -8.49 8.00 28.61
N ALA A 176 -8.59 7.19 29.65
CA ALA A 176 -8.07 7.55 30.96
C ALA A 176 -6.52 7.51 30.94
N SER A 177 -5.90 8.13 31.95
CA SER A 177 -4.45 8.11 32.09
C SER A 177 -3.93 6.67 32.22
N GLY A 178 -2.95 6.29 31.40
CA GLY A 178 -2.37 4.95 31.40
C GLY A 178 -3.17 3.89 30.63
N GLU A 179 -4.27 4.26 29.97
CA GLU A 179 -4.99 3.35 29.07
C GLU A 179 -4.40 3.36 27.66
N GLY A 180 -4.50 2.22 26.98
CA GLY A 180 -4.14 2.07 25.56
C GLY A 180 -5.34 1.61 24.74
N ARG A 181 -5.51 2.18 23.54
CA ARG A 181 -6.48 1.73 22.54
C ARG A 181 -5.83 1.59 21.18
N LEU A 182 -6.15 0.51 20.48
CA LEU A 182 -5.78 0.29 19.09
C LEU A 182 -7.01 0.50 18.22
N THR A 183 -6.87 1.25 17.13
CA THR A 183 -7.86 1.35 16.09
C THR A 183 -7.27 0.83 14.78
N LEU A 184 -7.79 -0.28 14.27
CA LEU A 184 -7.51 -0.73 12.91
C LEU A 184 -8.44 0.00 11.95
N MET A 185 -7.92 0.45 10.81
CA MET A 185 -8.65 1.34 9.90
C MET A 185 -8.48 0.88 8.46
N THR A 186 -9.60 0.76 7.74
CA THR A 186 -9.63 0.34 6.34
C THR A 186 -10.83 0.96 5.61
N ALA A 187 -10.93 0.76 4.30
CA ALA A 187 -12.07 1.24 3.52
C ALA A 187 -13.33 0.38 3.70
N SER A 188 -14.51 0.95 3.48
CA SER A 188 -15.75 0.23 3.15
C SER A 188 -16.00 0.27 1.63
N GLY A 189 -17.10 -0.32 1.18
CA GLY A 189 -17.49 -0.33 -0.24
C GLY A 189 -17.10 -1.61 -0.99
N GLY A 190 -17.35 -1.59 -2.29
CA GLY A 190 -17.14 -2.70 -3.22
C GLY A 190 -15.67 -3.02 -3.53
N ALA A 191 -15.44 -3.98 -4.44
CA ALA A 191 -14.11 -4.36 -4.87
C ALA A 191 -13.43 -3.21 -5.62
N TYR A 192 -12.28 -2.74 -5.11
CA TYR A 192 -11.49 -1.63 -5.67
C TYR A 192 -12.24 -0.29 -5.79
N THR A 193 -13.39 -0.15 -5.12
CA THR A 193 -14.21 1.07 -5.12
C THR A 193 -14.47 1.49 -3.67
N PRO A 194 -13.46 2.10 -3.00
CA PRO A 194 -13.62 2.53 -1.62
C PRO A 194 -14.60 3.69 -1.55
N GLU A 195 -15.55 3.62 -0.62
CA GLU A 195 -16.59 4.64 -0.45
C GLU A 195 -16.35 5.46 0.81
N ASP A 196 -16.05 4.75 1.90
CA ASP A 196 -16.05 5.30 3.24
C ASP A 196 -15.02 4.56 4.09
N ILE A 197 -14.96 4.88 5.39
CA ILE A 197 -13.96 4.34 6.30
C ILE A 197 -14.63 3.51 7.39
N VAL A 198 -14.12 2.30 7.60
CA VAL A 198 -14.46 1.44 8.74
C VAL A 198 -13.31 1.41 9.74
N ARG A 199 -13.66 1.47 11.02
CA ARG A 199 -12.71 1.47 12.15
C ARG A 199 -13.04 0.32 13.10
N ILE A 200 -12.05 -0.45 13.49
CA ILE A 200 -12.18 -1.53 14.46
C ILE A 200 -11.43 -1.09 15.70
N ASP A 201 -12.16 -0.78 16.76
CA ASP A 201 -11.57 -0.37 18.02
C ASP A 201 -11.33 -1.59 18.90
N ALA A 202 -10.17 -1.60 19.55
CA ALA A 202 -9.77 -2.63 20.49
C ALA A 202 -9.11 -2.01 21.72
N ARG A 203 -9.48 -2.48 22.93
CA ARG A 203 -8.86 -2.02 24.18
C ARG A 203 -7.61 -2.84 24.48
N LEU A 204 -6.60 -2.21 25.05
CA LEU A 204 -5.42 -2.92 25.52
C LEU A 204 -5.77 -3.81 26.72
N LEU A 205 -5.27 -5.04 26.72
CA LEU A 205 -5.33 -5.95 27.86
C LEU A 205 -4.04 -5.80 28.67
N GLY A 206 -4.17 -5.35 29.92
CA GLY A 206 -3.04 -5.13 30.83
C GLY A 206 -2.60 -3.67 30.90
N ALA A 207 -1.44 -3.44 31.51
CA ALA A 207 -0.90 -2.10 31.71
C ALA A 207 -0.28 -1.55 30.42
N ALA A 208 -0.61 -0.31 30.07
CA ALA A 208 0.02 0.37 28.96
C ALA A 208 1.47 0.73 29.29
N ARG A 209 2.33 0.63 28.29
CA ARG A 209 3.74 1.00 28.38
C ARG A 209 3.88 2.53 28.31
N PRO A 210 4.92 3.10 28.92
CA PRO A 210 5.15 4.54 28.80
C PRO A 210 5.38 4.92 27.33
N SER A 211 4.68 5.97 26.89
CA SER A 211 4.93 6.62 25.60
C SER A 211 6.09 7.59 25.77
N PRO A 212 7.22 7.42 25.05
CA PRO A 212 8.29 8.40 25.03
C PRO A 212 7.80 9.79 24.55
N PRO A 213 8.57 10.87 24.82
CA PRO A 213 8.29 12.18 24.25
C PRO A 213 8.19 12.09 22.73
N ARG A 214 7.15 12.71 22.17
CA ARG A 214 6.85 12.71 20.73
C ARG A 214 7.20 14.07 20.13
N PRO A 215 8.29 14.19 19.35
CA PRO A 215 8.63 15.45 18.68
C PRO A 215 7.52 15.95 17.76
N LEU A 216 6.81 15.02 17.10
CA LEU A 216 5.71 15.32 16.21
C LEU A 216 4.39 15.21 16.98
N ARG A 217 3.67 16.33 17.03
CA ARG A 217 2.39 16.41 17.76
C ARG A 217 1.28 15.65 17.00
N PRO A 218 0.27 15.13 17.71
CA PRO A 218 -0.97 14.66 17.09
C PRO A 218 -1.51 15.69 16.07
N GLY A 219 -1.85 15.24 14.87
CA GLY A 219 -2.29 16.08 13.75
C GLY A 219 -1.18 16.50 12.78
N TRP A 220 0.09 16.26 13.10
CA TRP A 220 1.22 16.47 12.18
C TRP A 220 1.38 15.25 11.25
N ILE A 221 0.45 15.09 10.32
CA ILE A 221 0.57 14.13 9.19
C ILE A 221 0.31 14.88 7.89
N THR A 222 0.90 14.39 6.80
CA THR A 222 0.69 15.00 5.48
C THR A 222 -0.72 14.71 4.96
N ALA A 223 -1.15 15.43 3.91
CA ALA A 223 -2.44 15.16 3.28
C ALA A 223 -2.53 13.73 2.72
N ALA A 224 -1.42 13.18 2.20
CA ALA A 224 -1.32 11.84 1.63
C ALA A 224 -1.46 10.71 2.67
N GLU A 225 -1.25 11.00 3.94
CA GLU A 225 -1.41 10.06 5.06
C GLU A 225 -2.82 10.05 5.64
N LYS A 226 -3.69 10.97 5.19
CA LYS A 226 -5.07 10.94 5.64
C LYS A 226 -5.77 9.71 5.07
N PRO A 227 -6.72 9.12 5.80
CA PRO A 227 -7.52 8.00 5.31
C PRO A 227 -8.19 8.35 3.97
N LEU A 228 -8.16 7.40 3.03
CA LEU A 228 -8.67 7.54 1.66
C LEU A 228 -7.96 8.62 0.80
N ALA A 229 -6.82 9.13 1.23
CA ALA A 229 -6.03 10.06 0.43
C ALA A 229 -5.17 9.31 -0.60
N GLY A 230 -5.00 9.92 -1.78
CA GLY A 230 -3.95 9.58 -2.72
C GLY A 230 -2.66 10.36 -2.43
N ASP A 231 -1.55 9.90 -3.00
CA ASP A 231 -0.23 10.51 -2.83
C ASP A 231 0.17 11.36 -4.05
N PRO A 232 0.09 12.70 -3.97
CA PRO A 232 0.43 13.58 -5.10
C PRO A 232 1.92 13.56 -5.46
N ASP A 233 2.80 13.06 -4.58
CA ASP A 233 4.23 13.01 -4.83
C ASP A 233 4.60 11.95 -5.89
N ALA A 234 3.63 11.15 -6.35
CA ALA A 234 3.79 10.18 -7.44
C ALA A 234 3.89 10.83 -8.84
N TRP A 235 3.42 12.07 -9.04
CA TRP A 235 3.34 12.70 -10.37
C TRP A 235 4.69 12.78 -11.12
N PRO A 236 5.81 13.16 -10.49
CA PRO A 236 7.12 13.13 -11.15
C PRO A 236 7.51 11.73 -11.63
N GLY A 237 7.25 10.70 -10.83
CA GLY A 237 7.51 9.30 -11.17
C GLY A 237 6.67 8.84 -12.38
N ILE A 238 5.38 9.17 -12.39
CA ILE A 238 4.48 8.89 -13.52
C ILE A 238 4.97 9.58 -14.79
N PHE A 239 5.32 10.86 -14.70
CA PHE A 239 5.77 11.65 -15.85
C PHE A 239 7.05 11.07 -16.47
N LEU A 240 8.07 10.82 -15.64
CA LEU A 240 9.33 10.24 -16.10
C LEU A 240 9.16 8.81 -16.60
N GLY A 241 8.37 8.01 -15.91
CA GLY A 241 8.07 6.63 -16.32
C GLY A 241 7.30 6.58 -17.64
N ALA A 242 6.33 7.47 -17.87
CA ALA A 242 5.61 7.56 -19.13
C ALA A 242 6.53 7.96 -20.30
N GLN A 243 7.47 8.89 -20.08
CA GLN A 243 8.49 9.23 -21.07
C GLN A 243 9.42 8.05 -21.37
N ALA A 244 9.87 7.34 -20.33
CA ALA A 244 10.71 6.16 -20.49
C ALA A 244 9.99 5.05 -21.26
N LEU A 245 8.70 4.82 -20.96
CA LEU A 245 7.87 3.86 -21.68
C LEU A 245 7.70 4.25 -23.16
N LEU A 246 7.44 5.54 -23.44
CA LEU A 246 7.36 6.06 -24.80
C LEU A 246 8.67 5.86 -25.55
N LEU A 247 9.81 6.21 -24.92
CA LEU A 247 11.13 6.03 -25.51
C LEU A 247 11.41 4.56 -25.80
N ALA A 248 11.13 3.67 -24.85
CA ALA A 248 11.29 2.22 -25.03
C ALA A 248 10.41 1.69 -26.18
N ALA A 249 9.17 2.18 -26.31
CA ALA A 249 8.29 1.83 -27.42
C ALA A 249 8.85 2.32 -28.77
N LEU A 250 9.35 3.55 -28.85
CA LEU A 250 9.98 4.09 -30.06
C LEU A 250 11.24 3.32 -30.45
N LEU A 251 12.11 3.01 -29.47
CA LEU A 251 13.30 2.20 -29.70
C LEU A 251 12.95 0.79 -30.17
N THR A 252 11.87 0.20 -29.64
CA THR A 252 11.34 -1.09 -30.10
C THR A 252 10.92 -1.01 -31.57
N VAL A 253 10.18 0.03 -31.97
CA VAL A 253 9.77 0.23 -33.38
C VAL A 253 10.99 0.41 -34.29
N LEU A 254 11.99 1.17 -33.87
CA LEU A 254 13.23 1.38 -34.62
C LEU A 254 14.06 0.09 -34.74
N ALA A 255 14.19 -0.67 -33.66
CA ALA A 255 14.90 -1.95 -33.64
C ALA A 255 14.22 -2.99 -34.54
N ARG A 256 12.88 -3.02 -34.60
CA ARG A 256 12.14 -3.90 -35.52
C ARG A 256 12.49 -3.64 -36.99
N ARG A 257 12.84 -2.40 -37.34
CA ARG A 257 13.29 -2.05 -38.71
C ARG A 257 14.70 -2.53 -39.03
N ARG A 258 15.55 -2.78 -38.03
CA ARG A 258 16.96 -3.14 -38.24
C ARG A 258 17.30 -4.60 -37.92
N TRP A 259 16.69 -5.21 -36.90
CA TRP A 259 17.18 -6.45 -36.29
C TRP A 259 16.23 -7.65 -36.41
N GLY A 260 15.08 -7.47 -37.08
CA GLY A 260 14.09 -8.54 -37.27
C GLY A 260 13.10 -8.67 -36.11
N ASN A 261 11.91 -9.22 -36.42
CA ASN A 261 10.77 -9.16 -35.50
C ASN A 261 10.98 -9.95 -34.20
N ARG A 262 11.56 -11.16 -34.28
CA ARG A 262 11.69 -12.04 -33.11
C ARG A 262 12.72 -11.51 -32.12
N GLN A 263 13.88 -11.09 -32.63
CA GLN A 263 15.00 -10.57 -31.85
C GLN A 263 14.59 -9.31 -31.09
N THR A 264 13.84 -8.41 -31.74
CA THR A 264 13.37 -7.18 -31.09
C THR A 264 12.38 -7.46 -29.96
N TRP A 265 11.44 -8.40 -30.12
CA TRP A 265 10.51 -8.70 -29.03
C TRP A 265 11.18 -9.38 -27.84
N VAL A 266 12.16 -10.25 -28.08
CA VAL A 266 12.94 -10.88 -26.98
C VAL A 266 13.64 -9.84 -26.11
N THR A 267 14.16 -8.75 -26.70
CA THR A 267 14.83 -7.68 -25.94
C THR A 267 13.88 -6.63 -25.39
N ALA A 268 12.82 -6.27 -26.14
CA ALA A 268 11.90 -5.21 -25.76
C ALA A 268 10.92 -5.62 -24.66
N VAL A 269 10.43 -6.88 -24.67
CA VAL A 269 9.39 -7.33 -23.72
C VAL A 269 9.82 -7.14 -22.26
N PRO A 270 11.00 -7.61 -21.81
CA PRO A 270 11.41 -7.44 -20.41
C PRO A 270 11.49 -5.96 -19.99
N VAL A 271 11.99 -5.10 -20.88
CA VAL A 271 12.12 -3.66 -20.61
C VAL A 271 10.75 -2.99 -20.52
N LEU A 272 9.86 -3.28 -21.46
CA LEU A 272 8.51 -2.72 -21.49
C LEU A 272 7.68 -3.21 -20.29
N LEU A 273 7.82 -4.48 -19.89
CA LEU A 273 7.16 -5.02 -18.71
C LEU A 273 7.69 -4.37 -17.43
N ALA A 274 9.01 -4.25 -17.27
CA ALA A 274 9.60 -3.61 -16.09
C ALA A 274 9.16 -2.14 -15.95
N LEU A 275 9.21 -1.37 -17.05
CA LEU A 275 8.72 0.01 -17.07
C LEU A 275 7.20 0.08 -16.82
N GLY A 276 6.43 -0.87 -17.37
CA GLY A 276 5.00 -0.97 -17.14
C GLY A 276 4.65 -1.19 -15.68
N VAL A 277 5.35 -2.10 -14.99
CA VAL A 277 5.21 -2.34 -13.55
C VAL A 277 5.58 -1.10 -12.74
N LEU A 278 6.69 -0.43 -13.07
CA LEU A 278 7.14 0.78 -12.38
C LEU A 278 6.10 1.90 -12.50
N VAL A 279 5.67 2.22 -13.72
CA VAL A 279 4.66 3.25 -13.97
C VAL A 279 3.33 2.89 -13.29
N SER A 280 2.96 1.60 -13.31
CA SER A 280 1.75 1.14 -12.64
C SER A 280 1.81 1.26 -11.12
N GLY A 281 2.98 1.06 -10.51
CA GLY A 281 3.20 1.32 -9.08
C GLY A 281 2.95 2.78 -8.74
N GLU A 282 3.56 3.69 -9.50
CA GLU A 282 3.35 5.14 -9.32
C GLU A 282 1.89 5.56 -9.55
N LEU A 283 1.22 5.02 -10.56
CA LEU A 283 -0.21 5.24 -10.76
C LEU A 283 -1.06 4.73 -9.58
N THR A 284 -0.66 3.62 -8.96
CA THR A 284 -1.35 3.08 -7.78
C THR A 284 -1.26 4.06 -6.60
N ARG A 285 -0.13 4.76 -6.44
CA ARG A 285 0.04 5.73 -5.35
C ARG A 285 -0.97 6.87 -5.38
N LEU A 286 -1.46 7.24 -6.57
CA LEU A 286 -2.54 8.22 -6.74
C LEU A 286 -3.90 7.71 -6.27
N LEU A 287 -4.09 6.38 -6.20
CA LEU A 287 -5.32 5.79 -5.67
C LEU A 287 -5.39 5.98 -4.15
N PRO A 288 -6.61 5.94 -3.57
CA PRO A 288 -6.80 6.00 -2.13
C PRO A 288 -5.91 4.99 -1.38
N ASN A 289 -5.22 5.45 -0.34
CA ASN A 289 -4.29 4.63 0.44
C ASN A 289 -4.93 3.42 1.13
N LEU A 290 -6.24 3.48 1.43
CA LEU A 290 -7.01 2.38 2.04
C LEU A 290 -7.78 1.51 1.02
N LEU A 291 -7.53 1.66 -0.30
CA LEU A 291 -8.18 0.89 -1.38
C LEU A 291 -8.41 -0.56 -0.98
#